data_AF-A0A180FG52-F1
#
_entry.id   AF-A0A180FG52-F1
#
_cell.length_a   1.000
_cell.length_b   1.000
_cell.length_c   1.000
_cell.angle_alpha   90.00
_cell.angle_beta   90.00
_cell.angle_gamma   90.00
#
_symmetry.space_group_name_H-M   'P 1'
#
loop_
_entity.id
_entity.type
_entity.pdbx_description
1 polymer ?
#
loop_
_entity_poly.entity_id
_entity_poly.type
_entity_poly.pdbx_seq_one_letter_code
_entity_poly.pdbx_strand_id
1 'polypeptide(L)' 'MAIPIRDLPTLTGRDAERFIKKANEAYKRKGTVDFSKEMENARIILANSKL' A
#
# COMPACT_ATOMS: atom_id res chain seq x y z
N MET A 1 -24.42 -15.99 -24.09
CA MET A 1 -23.57 -17.02 -23.47
C MET A 1 -23.18 -16.56 -22.08
N ALA A 2 -23.36 -17.39 -21.05
CA ALA A 2 -22.86 -17.09 -19.72
C ALA A 2 -21.39 -17.52 -19.62
N ILE A 3 -20.54 -16.65 -19.08
CA ILE A 3 -19.14 -16.98 -18.81
C ILE A 3 -19.13 -17.76 -17.49
N PRO A 4 -18.61 -19.00 -17.44
CA PRO A 4 -18.52 -19.74 -16.19
C PRO A 4 -17.60 -18.97 -15.23
N ILE A 5 -18.12 -18.64 -14.05
CA ILE A 5 -17.29 -18.10 -12.95
C ILE A 5 -16.40 -19.26 -12.51
N ARG A 6 -15.13 -19.22 -12.91
CA ARG A 6 -14.11 -20.11 -12.35
C ARG A 6 -13.75 -19.60 -10.97
N ASP A 7 -13.56 -20.54 -10.04
CA ASP A 7 -13.03 -20.22 -8.73
C ASP A 7 -11.67 -19.52 -8.89
N LEU A 8 -11.51 -18.41 -8.18
CA LEU A 8 -10.23 -17.70 -8.15
C LEU A 8 -9.21 -18.58 -7.40
N PRO A 9 -8.01 -18.80 -7.96
CA PRO A 9 -6.98 -19.54 -7.25
C PRO A 9 -6.57 -18.74 -6.02
N THR A 10 -6.90 -19.27 -4.85
CA THR A 10 -6.57 -18.69 -3.55
C THR A 10 -5.47 -19.52 -2.89
N LEU A 11 -4.60 -18.84 -2.15
CA LEU A 11 -3.64 -19.54 -1.29
C LEU A 11 -4.42 -20.24 -0.18
N THR A 12 -4.06 -21.48 0.11
CA THR A 12 -4.70 -22.29 1.16
C THR A 12 -3.65 -22.92 2.07
N GLY A 13 -4.07 -23.32 3.27
CA GLY A 13 -3.21 -23.99 4.25
C GLY A 13 -1.94 -23.21 4.59
N ARG A 14 -0.80 -23.90 4.61
CA ARG A 14 0.49 -23.34 5.05
C ARG A 14 0.98 -22.18 4.19
N ASP A 15 0.65 -22.17 2.89
CA ASP A 15 1.07 -21.10 1.99
C ASP A 15 0.31 -19.79 2.27
N ALA A 16 -0.98 -19.89 2.62
CA ALA A 16 -1.76 -18.75 3.08
C ALA A 16 -1.21 -18.17 4.38
N GLU A 17 -0.91 -19.03 5.36
CA GLU A 17 -0.31 -18.61 6.63
C GLU A 17 1.04 -17.90 6.43
N ARG A 18 1.89 -18.47 5.57
CA ARG A 18 3.20 -17.88 5.24
C ARG A 18 3.07 -16.53 4.55
N PHE A 19 2.10 -16.39 3.66
CA PHE A 19 1.80 -15.12 2.99
C PHE A 19 1.37 -14.06 4.01
N ILE A 20 0.40 -14.37 4.88
CA ILE A 20 -0.11 -13.43 5.89
C ILE A 20 1.01 -12.98 6.83
N LYS A 21 1.85 -13.90 7.29
CA LYS A 21 2.99 -13.57 8.16
C LYS A 21 3.95 -12.59 7.50
N LYS A 22 4.36 -12.86 6.25
CA LYS A 22 5.26 -11.98 5.50
C LYS A 22 4.62 -10.62 5.20
N ALA A 23 3.35 -10.60 4.83
CA ALA A 23 2.60 -9.37 4.57
C ALA A 23 2.54 -8.49 5.82
N ASN A 24 2.25 -9.08 6.99
CA ASN A 24 2.23 -8.37 8.26
C ASN A 24 3.60 -7.85 8.67
N GLU A 25 4.67 -8.62 8.47
CA GLU A 25 6.04 -8.16 8.72
C GLU A 25 6.42 -6.99 7.81
N ALA A 26 6.08 -7.06 6.52
CA ALA A 26 6.31 -5.97 5.57
C ALA A 26 5.49 -4.72 5.92
N TYR A 27 4.24 -4.90 6.33
CA TYR A 27 3.37 -3.82 6.78
C TYR A 27 3.93 -3.11 8.01
N LYS A 28 4.39 -3.87 9.01
CA LYS A 28 5.04 -3.30 10.21
C LYS A 28 6.38 -2.63 9.90
N ARG A 29 7.11 -3.11 8.88
CA ARG A 29 8.37 -2.53 8.42
C ARG A 29 8.22 -1.33 7.50
N LYS A 30 7.00 -1.06 6.99
CA LYS A 30 6.71 0.27 6.44
C LYS A 30 6.75 1.26 7.61
N GLY A 31 7.96 1.69 7.94
CA GLY A 31 8.15 2.91 8.70
C GLY A 31 7.34 4.00 8.01
N THR A 32 6.65 4.80 8.81
CA THR A 32 5.97 6.00 8.31
C THR A 32 6.98 6.76 7.46
N VAL A 33 6.70 6.90 6.16
CA VAL A 33 7.52 7.74 5.30
C VAL A 33 7.31 9.16 5.82
N ASP A 34 8.37 9.77 6.33
CA ASP A 34 8.30 11.13 6.83
C ASP A 34 8.21 12.10 5.65
N PHE A 35 6.99 12.59 5.40
CA PHE A 35 6.69 13.54 4.33
C PHE A 35 6.87 15.00 4.76
N SER A 36 7.51 15.27 5.91
CA SER A 36 7.62 16.62 6.45
C SER A 36 8.35 17.58 5.49
N LYS A 37 9.35 17.07 4.74
CA LYS A 37 10.09 17.88 3.75
C LYS A 37 9.25 18.19 2.52
N GLU A 38 8.49 17.23 2.03
CA GLU A 38 7.58 17.37 0.91
C GLU A 38 6.44 18.34 1.24
N MET A 39 5.94 18.30 2.48
CA MET A 39 4.95 19.24 2.98
C MET A 39 5.49 20.67 3.08
N GLU A 40 6.72 20.85 3.54
CA GLU A 40 7.35 22.17 3.62
C GLU A 40 7.57 22.75 2.22
N ASN A 41 8.05 21.94 1.28
CA ASN A 41 8.18 22.34 -0.12
C ASN A 41 6.82 22.74 -0.73
N ALA A 42 5.77 21.96 -0.46
CA ALA A 42 4.42 22.30 -0.93
C ALA A 42 3.91 23.62 -0.33
N ARG A 43 4.19 23.91 0.95
CA ARG A 43 3.87 25.20 1.58
C ARG A 43 4.60 26.37 0.92
N ILE A 44 5.89 26.21 0.65
CA ILE A 44 6.70 27.23 -0.03
C ILE A 44 6.15 27.49 -1.43
N ILE A 45 5.81 26.45 -2.18
CA ILE A 45 5.21 26.60 -3.52
C ILE A 45 3.88 27.36 -3.41
N LEU A 46 2.99 26.94 -2.49
CA LEU A 46 1.70 27.59 -2.27
C LEU A 46 1.82 29.07 -1.88
N ALA A 47 2.78 29.40 -1.02
CA ALA A 47 3.03 30.78 -0.60
C ALA A 47 3.59 31.67 -1.73
N ASN A 48 4.34 31.09 -2.67
CA ASN A 48 4.91 31.80 -3.81
C ASN A 48 3.97 31.85 -5.03
N SER A 49 3.03 30.91 -5.13
CA SER A 49 1.95 31.00 -6.09
C SER A 49 0.97 32.09 -5.64
N LYS A 50 0.84 33.15 -6.43
CA LYS A 50 -0.17 34.22 -6.26
C LYS A 50 -1.59 33.69 -6.52
N LEU A 51 -2.06 32.73 -5.72
CA LEU A 51 -3.48 32.40 -5.60
C LEU A 51 -4.15 33.36 -4.61
#